data_AF-A0A1G1W177-F1
#
_entry.id   AF-A0A1G1W177-F1
#
_cell.length_a   1.000
_cell.length_b   1.000
_cell.length_c   1.000
_cell.angle_alpha   90.00
_cell.angle_beta   90.00
_cell.angle_gamma   90.00
#
_symmetry.space_group_name_H-M   'P 1'
#
loop_
_entity.id
_entity.type
_entity.pdbx_description
1 polymer ?
#
loop_
_entity_poly.entity_id
_entity_poly.type
_entity_poly.pdbx_seq_one_letter_code
_entity_poly.pdbx_strand_id
1 'polypeptide(L)'
;MNDQETRIAELKKIVAAFRKDRGWIGESPKDIALSLVLEAAELLEHFQWKSGEEVKNEARLYGPICDELSDVLWWVLVMAEALDIDVSRAFELKTTKNNEKYPADAFKGLSNEERQRVYYRIKAKYRGGHPLAEDGEE
;
A
#
# COMPACT_ATOMS: atom_id res chain seq x y z
N MET A 1 -5.28 20.66 5.71
CA MET A 1 -3.92 20.20 5.38
C MET A 1 -3.90 19.84 3.90
N ASN A 2 -2.78 19.95 3.20
CA ASN A 2 -2.64 19.54 1.80
C ASN A 2 -1.47 18.55 1.67
N ASP A 3 -1.56 17.56 0.78
CA ASP A 3 -0.56 16.50 0.65
C ASP A 3 0.74 16.95 -0.04
N GLN A 4 0.74 18.12 -0.70
CA GLN A 4 1.90 18.68 -1.39
C GLN A 4 2.95 19.23 -0.41
N GLU A 5 2.52 19.68 0.76
CA GLU A 5 3.38 20.33 1.75
C GLU A 5 3.44 19.58 3.09
N THR A 6 2.42 18.75 3.38
CA THR A 6 2.34 18.00 4.65
C THR A 6 3.37 16.89 4.68
N ARG A 7 4.23 16.90 5.70
CA ARG A 7 5.22 15.84 5.93
C ARG A 7 4.58 14.68 6.68
N ILE A 8 5.07 13.46 6.44
CA ILE A 8 4.70 12.25 7.21
C ILE A 8 4.85 12.48 8.72
N ALA A 9 5.87 13.22 9.13
CA ALA A 9 6.09 13.55 10.54
C ALA A 9 4.94 14.35 11.17
N GLU A 10 4.22 15.17 10.39
CA GLU A 10 3.04 15.91 10.87
C GLU A 10 1.85 14.97 11.04
N LEU A 11 1.66 14.04 10.11
CA LEU A 11 0.62 13.00 10.23
C LEU A 11 0.88 12.10 11.46
N LYS A 12 2.12 11.63 11.67
CA LYS A 12 2.49 10.85 12.87
C LYS A 12 2.16 11.60 14.16
N LYS A 13 2.38 12.92 14.21
CA LYS A 13 2.03 13.75 15.39
C LYS A 13 0.53 13.81 15.63
N ILE A 14 -0.29 13.94 14.59
CA ILE A 14 -1.76 13.95 14.71
C ILE A 14 -2.25 12.63 15.28
N VAL A 15 -1.76 11.51 14.73
CA VAL A 15 -2.08 10.15 15.21
C VAL A 15 -1.68 9.97 16.67
N ALA A 16 -0.43 10.30 17.01
CA ALA A 16 0.10 10.15 18.36
C ALA A 16 -0.68 11.00 19.39
N ALA A 17 -1.00 12.24 19.05
CA ALA A 17 -1.79 13.13 19.91
C ALA A 17 -3.19 12.56 20.15
N PHE A 18 -3.89 12.17 19.07
CA PHE A 18 -5.23 11.60 19.16
C PHE A 18 -5.30 10.36 20.06
N ARG A 19 -4.35 9.45 19.91
CA ARG A 19 -4.23 8.22 20.69
C ARG A 19 -3.90 8.51 22.16
N LYS A 20 -2.92 9.39 22.39
CA LYS A 20 -2.50 9.80 23.73
C LYS A 20 -3.66 10.42 24.51
N ASP A 21 -4.43 11.32 23.89
CA ASP A 21 -5.56 11.99 24.53
C ASP A 21 -6.67 11.03 24.98
N ARG A 22 -6.72 9.83 24.38
CA ARG A 22 -7.69 8.78 24.70
C ARG A 22 -7.10 7.64 25.55
N GLY A 23 -5.81 7.69 25.86
CA GLY A 23 -5.12 6.58 26.51
C GLY A 23 -5.05 5.31 25.65
N TRP A 24 -5.18 5.44 24.33
CA TRP A 24 -5.10 4.32 23.37
C TRP A 24 -3.63 4.04 23.04
N ILE A 25 -2.92 3.58 24.06
CA ILE A 25 -1.50 3.27 24.03
C ILE A 25 -1.28 1.86 24.58
N GLY A 26 -0.31 1.15 24.00
CA GLY A 26 0.10 -0.19 24.48
C GLY A 26 -0.49 -1.35 23.69
N GLU A 27 -1.14 -1.11 22.55
CA GLU A 27 -1.51 -2.15 21.61
C GLU A 27 -0.27 -2.91 21.13
N SER A 28 -0.36 -4.24 21.07
CA SER A 28 0.76 -5.03 20.57
C SER A 28 0.91 -4.86 19.05
N PRO A 29 2.10 -5.05 18.47
CA PRO A 29 2.27 -5.04 17.01
C PRO A 29 1.35 -6.03 16.28
N LYS A 30 0.94 -7.12 16.93
CA LYS A 30 -0.04 -8.06 16.40
C LYS A 30 -1.43 -7.41 16.26
N ASP A 31 -1.88 -6.70 17.28
CA ASP A 31 -3.21 -6.08 17.29
C ASP A 31 -3.27 -4.94 16.28
N ILE A 32 -2.19 -4.14 16.19
CA ILE A 32 -2.02 -3.10 15.16
C ILE A 32 -2.09 -3.71 13.75
N ALA A 33 -1.41 -4.84 13.52
CA ALA A 33 -1.44 -5.51 12.22
C ALA A 33 -2.84 -6.06 11.89
N LEU A 34 -3.59 -6.51 12.89
CA LEU A 34 -4.97 -6.95 12.70
C LEU A 34 -5.84 -5.77 12.26
N SER A 35 -5.80 -4.65 12.98
CA SER A 35 -6.58 -3.46 12.63
C SER A 35 -6.24 -2.93 11.23
N LEU A 36 -4.96 -2.86 10.87
CA LEU A 36 -4.52 -2.52 9.51
C LEU A 36 -5.21 -3.38 8.43
N VAL A 37 -5.30 -4.69 8.66
CA VAL A 37 -5.92 -5.62 7.70
C VAL A 37 -7.44 -5.45 7.67
N LEU A 38 -8.07 -5.13 8.80
CA LEU A 38 -9.51 -4.84 8.85
C LEU A 38 -9.84 -3.61 8.00
N GLU A 39 -9.17 -2.48 8.18
CA GLU A 39 -9.46 -1.28 7.36
C GLU A 39 -9.13 -1.51 5.87
N ALA A 40 -8.11 -2.32 5.57
CA ALA A 40 -7.81 -2.69 4.19
C ALA A 40 -8.92 -3.57 3.59
N ALA A 41 -9.62 -4.34 4.40
CA ALA A 41 -10.79 -5.11 3.98
C ALA A 41 -12.03 -4.19 3.84
N GLU A 42 -12.26 -3.25 4.75
CA GLU A 42 -13.33 -2.25 4.64
C GLU A 42 -13.16 -1.41 3.37
N LEU A 43 -11.93 -0.95 3.07
CA LEU A 43 -11.60 -0.30 1.80
C LEU A 43 -11.95 -1.18 0.60
N LEU A 44 -11.68 -2.48 0.66
CA LEU A 44 -11.97 -3.43 -0.42
C LEU A 44 -13.49 -3.58 -0.67
N GLU A 45 -14.34 -3.45 0.34
CA GLU A 45 -15.79 -3.59 0.21
C GLU A 45 -16.38 -2.61 -0.82
N HIS A 46 -15.78 -1.43 -0.96
CA HIS A 46 -16.19 -0.43 -1.96
C HIS A 46 -15.95 -0.87 -3.41
N PHE A 47 -15.19 -1.94 -3.65
CA PHE A 47 -14.82 -2.44 -4.98
C PHE A 47 -15.38 -3.84 -5.28
N GLN A 48 -15.84 -4.61 -4.28
CA GLN A 48 -16.07 -6.05 -4.37
C GLN A 48 -17.02 -6.50 -5.50
N TRP A 49 -17.95 -5.63 -5.91
CA TRP A 49 -18.97 -5.94 -6.94
C TRP A 49 -19.04 -4.89 -8.05
N LYS A 50 -17.97 -4.12 -8.25
CA LYS A 50 -17.93 -2.99 -9.18
C LYS A 50 -16.71 -3.09 -10.08
N SER A 51 -16.91 -2.77 -11.36
CA SER A 51 -15.82 -2.49 -12.27
C SER A 51 -15.13 -1.17 -11.91
N GLY A 52 -13.90 -0.99 -12.39
CA GLY A 52 -13.16 0.25 -12.17
C GLY A 52 -13.84 1.49 -12.77
N GLU A 53 -14.64 1.33 -13.83
CA GLU A 53 -15.43 2.42 -14.41
C GLU A 53 -16.64 2.78 -13.54
N GLU A 54 -17.35 1.78 -13.01
CA GLU A 54 -18.46 2.00 -12.09
C GLU A 54 -18.02 2.76 -10.85
N VAL A 55 -16.90 2.35 -10.23
CA VAL A 55 -16.36 3.06 -9.05
C VAL A 55 -16.01 4.51 -9.38
N LYS A 56 -15.35 4.76 -10.52
CA LYS A 56 -14.95 6.12 -10.93
C LYS A 56 -16.14 7.03 -11.21
N ASN A 57 -17.23 6.48 -11.74
CA ASN A 57 -18.42 7.24 -12.12
C ASN A 57 -19.41 7.42 -10.94
N GLU A 58 -19.21 6.74 -9.83
CA GLU A 58 -20.11 6.75 -8.69
C GLU A 58 -19.63 7.69 -7.58
N ALA A 59 -19.97 8.98 -7.72
CA ALA A 59 -19.50 10.05 -6.82
C ALA A 59 -19.76 9.80 -5.32
N ARG A 60 -20.82 9.05 -4.97
CA ARG A 60 -21.12 8.70 -3.56
C ARG A 60 -20.08 7.78 -2.90
N LEU A 61 -19.28 7.06 -3.69
CA LEU A 61 -18.22 6.19 -3.15
C LEU A 61 -16.96 6.97 -2.77
N TYR A 62 -16.78 8.19 -3.28
CA TYR A 62 -15.56 8.96 -3.05
C TYR A 62 -15.29 9.21 -1.57
N GLY A 63 -16.30 9.67 -0.82
CA GLY A 63 -16.18 9.91 0.62
C GLY A 63 -15.76 8.66 1.40
N PRO A 64 -16.54 7.56 1.35
CA PRO A 64 -16.18 6.32 2.03
C PRO A 64 -14.81 5.78 1.64
N ILE A 65 -14.44 5.80 0.34
CA ILE A 65 -13.09 5.40 -0.08
C ILE A 65 -12.01 6.29 0.54
N CYS A 66 -12.24 7.60 0.66
CA CYS A 66 -11.30 8.49 1.33
C CYS A 66 -11.16 8.18 2.82
N ASP A 67 -12.26 7.82 3.50
CA ASP A 67 -12.27 7.46 4.91
C ASP A 67 -11.45 6.18 5.12
N GLU A 68 -11.79 5.09 4.43
CA GLU A 68 -11.11 3.80 4.59
C GLU A 68 -9.64 3.83 4.13
N LEU A 69 -9.33 4.58 3.07
CA LEU A 69 -7.94 4.77 2.65
C LEU A 69 -7.13 5.54 3.71
N SER A 70 -7.77 6.48 4.39
CA SER A 70 -7.15 7.23 5.49
C SER A 70 -6.95 6.35 6.72
N ASP A 71 -7.87 5.44 7.01
CA ASP A 71 -7.76 4.50 8.13
C ASP A 71 -6.66 3.45 7.88
N VAL A 72 -6.51 2.97 6.65
CA VAL A 72 -5.33 2.16 6.27
C VAL A 72 -4.03 2.93 6.54
N LEU A 73 -3.95 4.19 6.08
CA LEU A 73 -2.76 5.03 6.32
C LEU A 73 -2.55 5.26 7.83
N TRP A 74 -3.61 5.51 8.59
CA TRP A 74 -3.57 5.71 10.02
C TRP A 74 -2.87 4.55 10.72
N TRP A 75 -3.29 3.32 10.44
CA TRP A 75 -2.68 2.13 11.04
C TRP A 75 -1.25 1.86 10.56
N VAL A 76 -0.88 2.25 9.34
CA VAL A 76 0.53 2.26 8.91
C VAL A 76 1.36 3.20 9.80
N LEU A 77 0.85 4.39 10.11
CA LEU A 77 1.56 5.36 10.96
C LEU A 77 1.64 4.89 12.41
N VAL A 78 0.57 4.28 12.94
CA VAL A 78 0.56 3.62 14.26
C VAL A 78 1.60 2.52 14.35
N MET A 79 1.67 1.64 13.34
CA MET A 79 2.66 0.57 13.27
C MET A 79 4.09 1.14 13.23
N ALA A 80 4.29 2.19 12.42
CA ALA A 80 5.59 2.83 12.32
C ALA A 80 6.04 3.50 13.63
N GLU A 81 5.11 4.05 14.41
CA GLU A 81 5.40 4.55 15.76
C GLU A 81 5.71 3.40 16.73
N ALA A 82 4.87 2.37 16.77
CA ALA A 82 5.01 1.25 17.72
C ALA A 82 6.30 0.43 17.55
N LEU A 83 6.82 0.36 16.32
CA LEU A 83 8.04 -0.38 15.98
C LEU A 83 9.28 0.51 15.78
N ASP A 84 9.19 1.81 16.07
CA ASP A 84 10.25 2.79 15.85
C ASP A 84 10.80 2.79 14.41
N ILE A 85 9.88 2.76 13.44
CA ILE A 85 10.19 2.76 12.01
C ILE A 85 10.11 4.19 11.47
N ASP A 86 11.21 4.66 10.88
CA ASP A 86 11.17 5.74 9.90
C ASP A 86 10.58 5.22 8.59
N VAL A 87 9.25 5.36 8.47
CA VAL A 87 8.50 4.87 7.30
C VAL A 87 8.93 5.57 6.01
N SER A 88 9.42 6.81 6.06
CA SER A 88 9.91 7.53 4.88
C SER A 88 11.20 6.88 4.37
N ARG A 89 12.15 6.63 5.27
CA ARG A 89 13.39 5.93 4.94
C ARG A 89 13.14 4.49 4.51
N ALA A 90 12.23 3.77 5.18
CA ALA A 90 11.86 2.41 4.81
C ALA A 90 11.25 2.35 3.40
N PHE A 91 10.40 3.32 3.05
CA PHE A 91 9.80 3.44 1.73
C PHE A 91 10.86 3.71 0.64
N GLU A 92 11.79 4.61 0.89
CA GLU A 92 12.91 4.90 -0.04
C GLU A 92 13.76 3.64 -0.29
N LEU A 93 14.20 2.97 0.77
CA LEU A 93 14.99 1.73 0.65
C LEU A 93 14.23 0.62 -0.08
N LYS A 94 12.92 0.50 0.18
CA LYS A 94 12.07 -0.46 -0.53
C LYS A 94 11.95 -0.12 -2.01
N THR A 95 11.91 1.16 -2.35
CA THR A 95 11.87 1.65 -3.72
C THR A 95 13.16 1.34 -4.46
N THR A 96 14.34 1.52 -3.85
CA THR A 96 15.63 1.09 -4.42
C THR A 96 15.62 -0.41 -4.76
N LYS A 97 15.20 -1.25 -3.80
CA LYS A 97 15.07 -2.71 -4.02
C LYS A 97 14.06 -3.05 -5.13
N ASN A 98 12.99 -2.26 -5.26
CA ASN A 98 12.01 -2.45 -6.33
C ASN A 98 12.58 -2.07 -7.69
N ASN A 99 13.38 -1.00 -7.79
CA ASN A 99 14.04 -0.60 -9.03
C ASN A 99 15.08 -1.62 -9.49
N GLU A 100 15.84 -2.20 -8.56
CA GLU A 100 16.75 -3.30 -8.85
C GLU A 100 16.00 -4.54 -9.35
N LYS A 101 14.87 -4.86 -8.70
CA LYS A 101 14.04 -6.02 -9.05
C LYS A 101 13.29 -5.84 -10.37
N TYR A 102 12.76 -4.65 -10.61
CA TYR A 102 11.90 -4.29 -11.73
C TYR A 102 12.49 -3.07 -12.48
N PRO A 103 13.62 -3.23 -13.18
CA PRO A 103 14.30 -2.11 -13.84
C PRO A 103 13.44 -1.51 -14.96
N ALA A 104 13.37 -0.18 -15.04
CA ALA A 104 12.51 0.54 -15.99
C ALA A 104 12.75 0.15 -17.45
N ASP A 105 14.01 -0.08 -17.83
CA ASP A 105 14.38 -0.49 -19.20
C ASP A 105 13.78 -1.85 -19.59
N ALA A 106 13.50 -2.74 -18.63
CA ALA A 106 12.84 -4.01 -18.90
C ALA A 106 11.35 -3.86 -19.28
N PHE A 107 10.76 -2.68 -19.07
CA PHE A 107 9.34 -2.41 -19.35
C PHE A 107 9.11 -1.38 -20.45
N LYS A 108 10.16 -0.68 -20.88
CA LYS A 108 10.06 0.45 -21.80
C LYS A 108 9.65 -0.03 -23.20
N GLY A 109 8.64 0.61 -23.78
CA GLY A 109 8.14 0.30 -25.13
C GLY A 109 7.28 -0.96 -25.23
N LEU A 110 7.03 -1.67 -24.12
CA LEU A 110 6.24 -2.89 -24.11
C LEU A 110 4.72 -2.61 -24.06
N SER A 111 3.95 -3.45 -24.75
CA SER A 111 2.49 -3.54 -24.62
C SER A 111 2.09 -3.88 -23.18
N ASN A 112 0.81 -3.76 -22.84
CA ASN A 112 0.32 -4.16 -21.52
C ASN A 112 0.52 -5.67 -21.28
N GLU A 113 0.25 -6.50 -22.29
CA GLU A 113 0.45 -7.95 -22.22
C GLU A 113 1.93 -8.31 -22.04
N GLU A 114 2.82 -7.67 -22.79
CA GLU A 114 4.28 -7.89 -22.69
C GLU A 114 4.81 -7.46 -21.30
N ARG A 115 4.36 -6.31 -20.78
CA ARG A 115 4.72 -5.86 -19.42
C ARG A 115 4.29 -6.85 -18.35
N GLN A 116 3.08 -7.42 -18.47
CA GLN A 116 2.61 -8.44 -17.54
C GLN A 116 3.46 -9.69 -17.58
N ARG A 117 3.82 -10.18 -18.78
CA ARG A 117 4.71 -11.33 -18.96
C ARG A 117 6.08 -11.11 -18.33
N VAL A 118 6.72 -9.96 -18.62
CA VAL A 118 7.99 -9.58 -17.99
C VAL A 118 7.87 -9.49 -16.47
N TYR A 119 6.80 -8.88 -15.96
CA TYR A 119 6.54 -8.75 -14.52
C TYR A 119 6.45 -10.12 -13.84
N TYR A 120 5.65 -11.05 -14.38
CA TYR A 120 5.49 -12.37 -13.78
C TYR A 120 6.74 -13.23 -13.89
N ARG A 121 7.48 -13.14 -15.00
CA ARG A 121 8.79 -13.80 -15.15
C ARG A 121 9.78 -13.35 -14.08
N ILE A 122 9.92 -12.03 -13.86
CA ILE A 122 10.76 -11.49 -12.79
C ILE A 122 10.24 -11.98 -11.44
N LYS A 123 8.93 -11.89 -11.19
CA LYS A 123 8.33 -12.29 -9.92
C LYS A 123 8.57 -13.77 -9.60
N ALA A 124 8.51 -14.65 -10.59
CA ALA A 124 8.81 -16.08 -10.45
C ALA A 124 10.25 -16.32 -10.01
N LYS A 125 11.23 -15.68 -10.66
CA LYS A 125 12.65 -15.80 -10.31
C LYS A 125 12.92 -15.47 -8.84
N TYR A 126 12.26 -14.45 -8.30
CA TYR A 126 12.45 -14.03 -6.90
C TYR A 126 11.64 -14.84 -5.88
N ARG A 127 10.65 -15.63 -6.30
CA ARG A 127 9.77 -16.42 -5.42
C ARG A 127 9.97 -17.94 -5.54
N GLY A 128 10.86 -18.39 -6.44
CA GLY A 128 11.01 -19.81 -6.77
C GLY A 128 9.88 -20.35 -7.66
N GLY A 129 9.22 -19.48 -8.44
CA GLY A 129 8.10 -19.82 -9.34
C GLY A 129 6.93 -18.84 -9.25
N HIS A 130 6.08 -18.80 -10.29
CA HIS A 130 4.79 -18.09 -10.26
C HIS A 130 3.81 -18.72 -11.26
N PRO A 131 2.54 -19.00 -10.91
CA PRO A 131 1.58 -19.67 -11.80
C PRO A 131 1.26 -18.91 -13.11
N LEU A 132 1.47 -17.60 -13.10
CA LEU A 132 1.27 -16.71 -14.26
C LEU A 132 2.59 -16.34 -14.96
N ALA A 133 3.72 -16.89 -14.54
CA ALA A 133 4.94 -16.75 -15.32
C ALA A 133 4.89 -17.81 -16.42
N GLU A 134 4.86 -17.35 -17.67
CA GLU A 134 5.09 -18.25 -18.80
C GLU A 134 6.54 -18.75 -18.70
N ASP A 135 6.73 -20.08 -18.80
CA ASP A 135 8.04 -20.66 -19.03
C ASP A 135 8.56 -20.05 -20.33
N GLY A 136 9.72 -19.39 -20.27
CA GLY A 136 10.32 -18.82 -21.47
C GLY A 136 10.51 -19.93 -22.51
N GLU A 137 10.15 -19.63 -23.76
CA GLU A 137 10.46 -20.47 -24.92
C GLU A 137 11.88 -21.04 -24.83
N GLU A 138 12.00 -22.34 -25.15
CA GLU A 138 13.26 -23.09 -25.29
C GLU A 138 14.32 -22.37 -26.13
#